data_AF-A0A2S9D3K8-F1
#
_entry.id   AF-A0A2S9D3K8-F1
#
_cell.length_a   1.000
_cell.length_b   1.000
_cell.length_c   1.000
_cell.angle_alpha   90.00
_cell.angle_beta   90.00
_cell.angle_gamma   90.00
#
_symmetry.space_group_name_H-M   'P 1'
#
loop_
_entity.id
_entity.type
_entity.pdbx_description
1 polymer ?
#
loop_
_entity_poly.entity_id
_entity_poly.type
_entity_poly.pdbx_seq_one_letter_code
_entity_poly.pdbx_strand_id
1 'polypeptide(L)'
;MAVLAQKETETKLKELEVKEIELDNKRSQIMLEKAKLNFIVKAFNDFKSSLIRWVNSVRNDSTLDILINRQDVEEKANRITESDNADESDVLLVDNMIGAEVTALEKNGLEVTRPNYRRRNKLDSFT
;
A
#
# COMPACT_ATOMS: atom_id res chain seq x y z
N MET A 1 -9.91 13.28 57.28
CA MET A 1 -10.85 12.63 56.34
C MET A 1 -11.06 13.46 55.08
N ALA A 2 -11.56 14.70 55.16
CA ALA A 2 -11.86 15.53 53.98
C ALA A 2 -10.65 15.84 53.05
N VAL A 3 -9.48 16.21 53.61
CA VAL A 3 -8.27 16.54 52.83
C VAL A 3 -7.70 15.33 52.08
N LEU A 4 -7.82 14.13 52.66
CA LEU A 4 -7.38 12.88 52.03
C LEU A 4 -8.29 12.53 50.83
N ALA A 5 -9.61 12.65 51.01
CA ALA A 5 -10.57 12.47 49.93
C ALA A 5 -10.36 13.47 48.79
N GLN A 6 -10.05 14.72 49.10
CA GLN A 6 -9.75 15.75 48.08
C GLN A 6 -8.49 15.41 47.27
N LYS A 7 -7.41 14.99 47.93
CA LYS A 7 -6.17 14.58 47.26
C LYS A 7 -6.36 13.35 46.37
N GLU A 8 -7.18 12.39 46.81
CA GLU A 8 -7.56 11.23 46.00
C GLU A 8 -8.37 11.65 44.76
N THR A 9 -9.31 12.60 44.89
CA THR A 9 -10.07 13.11 43.75
C THR A 9 -9.21 13.87 42.75
N GLU A 10 -8.26 14.69 43.22
CA GLU A 10 -7.32 15.41 42.34
C GLU A 10 -6.38 14.46 41.59
N THR A 11 -5.95 13.38 42.24
CA THR A 11 -5.10 12.35 41.61
C THR A 11 -5.88 11.62 40.52
N LYS A 12 -7.12 11.21 40.81
CA LYS A 12 -8.00 10.57 39.81
C LYS A 12 -8.31 11.50 38.63
N LEU A 13 -8.47 12.80 38.86
CA LEU A 13 -8.69 13.77 37.80
C LEU A 13 -7.49 13.83 36.84
N LYS A 14 -6.27 13.92 37.37
CA LYS A 14 -5.04 13.89 36.56
C LYS A 14 -4.87 12.58 35.78
N GLU A 15 -5.22 11.45 36.40
CA GLU A 15 -5.20 10.16 35.70
C GLU A 15 -6.22 10.11 34.54
N LEU A 16 -7.39 10.73 34.71
CA LEU A 16 -8.38 10.84 33.65
C LEU A 16 -7.90 11.74 32.52
N GLU A 17 -7.30 12.89 32.83
CA GLU A 17 -6.71 13.80 31.83
C GLU A 17 -5.64 13.10 30.99
N VAL A 18 -4.74 12.33 31.62
CA VAL A 18 -3.72 11.56 30.90
C VAL A 18 -4.36 10.49 30.00
N LYS A 19 -5.37 9.78 30.50
CA LYS A 19 -6.09 8.76 29.71
C LYS A 19 -6.83 9.38 28.53
N GLU A 20 -7.38 10.58 28.67
CA GLU A 20 -8.04 11.31 27.58
C GLU A 20 -7.04 11.65 26.47
N ILE A 21 -5.85 12.17 26.83
CA ILE A 21 -4.76 12.45 25.88
C ILE A 21 -4.30 11.17 25.17
N GLU A 22 -4.09 10.07 25.90
CA GLU A 22 -3.72 8.79 25.31
C GLU A 22 -4.78 8.28 24.32
N LEU A 23 -6.05 8.46 24.66
CA LEU A 23 -7.18 8.02 23.84
C LEU A 23 -7.24 8.84 22.55
N ASP A 24 -7.04 10.15 22.60
CA ASP A 24 -7.01 11.01 21.42
C ASP A 24 -5.79 10.73 20.53
N ASN A 25 -4.64 10.42 21.11
CA ASN A 25 -3.47 9.95 20.36
C ASN A 25 -3.77 8.63 19.62
N LYS A 26 -4.40 7.65 20.29
CA LYS A 26 -4.81 6.39 19.67
C LYS A 26 -5.84 6.60 18.56
N ARG A 27 -6.83 7.48 18.76
CA ARG A 27 -7.80 7.85 17.72
C ARG A 27 -7.11 8.43 16.48
N SER A 28 -6.13 9.31 16.69
CA SER A 28 -5.37 9.94 15.60
C SER A 28 -4.53 8.92 14.82
N GLN A 29 -3.89 7.98 15.52
CA GLN A 29 -3.16 6.86 14.90
C GLN A 29 -4.10 5.97 14.06
N ILE A 30 -5.26 5.59 14.60
CA ILE A 30 -6.25 4.78 13.89
C ILE A 30 -6.74 5.50 12.62
N MET A 31 -6.99 6.81 12.69
CA MET A 31 -7.41 7.59 11.52
C MET A 31 -6.33 7.59 10.42
N LEU A 32 -5.06 7.73 10.81
CA LEU A 32 -3.93 7.68 9.88
C LEU A 32 -3.79 6.30 9.24
N GLU A 33 -3.82 5.23 10.03
CA GLU A 33 -3.75 3.85 9.53
C GLU A 33 -4.90 3.52 8.57
N LYS A 34 -6.11 3.96 8.91
CA LYS A 34 -7.28 3.81 8.04
C LYS A 34 -7.10 4.53 6.70
N ALA A 35 -6.53 5.73 6.70
CA ALA A 35 -6.24 6.48 5.48
C ALA A 35 -5.20 5.75 4.60
N LYS A 36 -4.14 5.22 5.22
CA LYS A 36 -3.12 4.40 4.53
C LYS A 36 -3.73 3.16 3.90
N LEU A 37 -4.51 2.39 4.67
CA LEU A 37 -5.18 1.18 4.19
C LEU A 37 -6.11 1.49 3.01
N ASN A 38 -6.92 2.55 3.12
CA ASN A 38 -7.82 2.96 2.03
C ASN A 38 -7.05 3.30 0.75
N PHE A 39 -5.90 3.99 0.87
CA PHE A 39 -5.03 4.29 -0.26
C PHE A 39 -4.51 2.99 -0.90
N ILE A 40 -3.96 2.08 -0.10
CA ILE A 40 -3.36 0.83 -0.58
C ILE A 40 -4.39 -0.06 -1.27
N VAL A 41 -5.55 -0.28 -0.66
CA VAL A 41 -6.63 -1.07 -1.24
C VAL A 41 -7.08 -0.50 -2.59
N LYS A 42 -7.24 0.83 -2.69
CA LYS A 42 -7.61 1.47 -3.95
C LYS A 42 -6.52 1.29 -5.01
N ALA A 43 -5.26 1.54 -4.64
CA ALA A 43 -4.13 1.44 -5.56
C ALA A 43 -3.96 0.00 -6.11
N PHE A 44 -4.11 -1.02 -5.26
CA PHE A 44 -4.07 -2.43 -5.70
C PHE A 44 -5.24 -2.81 -6.59
N ASN A 45 -6.45 -2.30 -6.33
CA ASN A 45 -7.59 -2.54 -7.21
C ASN A 45 -7.39 -1.92 -8.60
N ASP A 46 -6.88 -0.70 -8.66
CA ASP A 46 -6.52 -0.03 -9.90
C ASP A 46 -5.44 -0.85 -10.65
N PHE A 47 -4.35 -1.19 -9.96
CA PHE A 47 -3.24 -1.98 -10.50
C PHE A 47 -3.68 -3.36 -11.03
N LYS A 48 -4.47 -4.10 -10.25
CA LYS A 48 -5.00 -5.40 -10.66
C LYS A 48 -5.84 -5.29 -11.93
N SER A 49 -6.65 -4.23 -12.04
CA SER A 49 -7.48 -4.00 -13.21
C SER A 49 -6.64 -3.73 -14.46
N SER A 50 -5.58 -2.93 -14.33
CA SER A 50 -4.60 -2.68 -15.40
C SER A 50 -3.86 -3.96 -15.80
N LEU A 51 -3.46 -4.77 -14.82
CA LEU A 51 -2.75 -6.02 -15.06
C LEU A 51 -3.60 -7.00 -15.88
N ILE A 52 -4.89 -7.15 -15.54
CA ILE A 52 -5.82 -7.99 -16.31
C ILE A 52 -5.96 -7.51 -17.76
N ARG A 53 -6.04 -6.19 -17.98
CA ARG A 53 -6.13 -5.63 -19.34
C ARG A 53 -4.88 -5.91 -20.16
N TRP A 54 -3.70 -5.73 -19.56
CA TRP A 54 -2.42 -6.03 -20.20
C TRP A 54 -2.28 -7.52 -20.53
N VAL A 55 -2.61 -8.42 -19.61
CA VAL A 55 -2.60 -9.87 -19.85
C VAL A 55 -3.51 -10.23 -21.02
N ASN A 56 -4.71 -9.64 -21.08
CA ASN A 56 -5.64 -9.88 -22.17
C ASN A 56 -5.14 -9.32 -23.51
N SER A 57 -4.49 -8.15 -23.55
CA SER A 57 -3.93 -7.65 -24.80
C SER A 57 -2.77 -8.50 -25.32
N VAL A 58 -1.95 -9.07 -24.42
CA VAL A 58 -0.92 -10.06 -24.81
C VAL A 58 -1.55 -11.32 -25.42
N ARG A 59 -2.59 -11.87 -24.79
CA ARG A 59 -3.29 -13.06 -25.30
C ARG A 59 -3.96 -12.83 -26.65
N ASN A 60 -4.37 -11.60 -26.92
CA ASN A 60 -5.05 -11.22 -28.16
C ASN A 60 -4.08 -10.72 -29.24
N ASP A 61 -2.77 -10.71 -28.98
CA ASP A 61 -1.70 -10.28 -29.89
C ASP A 61 -1.90 -8.87 -30.49
N SER A 62 -2.43 -7.94 -29.68
CA SER A 62 -2.63 -6.55 -30.09
C SER A 62 -1.45 -5.68 -29.67
N THR A 63 -0.47 -5.46 -30.54
CA THR A 63 0.79 -4.76 -30.20
C THR A 63 0.56 -3.39 -29.55
N LEU A 64 -0.33 -2.57 -30.09
CA LEU A 64 -0.61 -1.23 -29.53
C LEU A 64 -1.25 -1.33 -28.14
N ASP A 65 -2.21 -2.24 -27.97
CA ASP A 65 -2.87 -2.43 -26.67
C ASP A 65 -1.91 -3.05 -25.65
N ILE A 66 -0.97 -3.89 -26.06
CA ILE A 66 0.09 -4.42 -25.20
C ILE A 66 0.93 -3.25 -24.67
N LEU A 67 1.37 -2.34 -25.53
CA LEU A 67 2.21 -1.20 -25.11
C LEU A 67 1.45 -0.25 -24.18
N ILE A 68 0.22 0.13 -24.55
CA ILE A 68 -0.62 1.05 -23.76
C ILE A 68 -0.95 0.43 -22.39
N ASN A 69 -1.41 -0.82 -22.37
CA ASN A 69 -1.78 -1.47 -21.10
C ASN A 69 -0.55 -1.78 -20.24
N ARG A 70 0.62 -2.08 -20.84
CA ARG A 70 1.87 -2.26 -20.08
C ARG A 70 2.25 -0.97 -19.38
N GLN A 71 2.20 0.16 -20.09
CA GLN A 71 2.49 1.46 -19.48
C GLN A 71 1.55 1.78 -18.31
N ASP A 72 0.24 1.52 -18.46
CA ASP A 72 -0.72 1.72 -17.36
C ASP A 72 -0.39 0.81 -16.15
N VAL A 73 0.02 -0.45 -16.37
CA VAL A 73 0.50 -1.33 -15.30
C VAL A 73 1.72 -0.74 -14.60
N GLU A 74 2.70 -0.23 -15.35
CA GLU A 74 3.91 0.39 -14.80
C GLU A 74 3.56 1.63 -13.98
N GLU A 75 2.66 2.50 -14.45
CA GLU A 75 2.19 3.68 -13.73
C GLU A 75 1.46 3.31 -12.43
N LYS A 76 0.57 2.31 -12.45
CA LYS A 76 -0.13 1.86 -11.24
C LYS A 76 0.80 1.15 -10.25
N ALA A 77 1.78 0.39 -10.75
CA ALA A 77 2.82 -0.23 -9.92
C ALA A 77 3.68 0.83 -9.24
N ASN A 78 4.13 1.86 -9.96
CA ASN A 78 4.89 2.99 -9.40
C ASN A 78 4.11 3.69 -8.28
N ARG A 79 2.79 3.89 -8.47
CA ARG A 79 1.93 4.50 -7.46
C ARG A 79 1.92 3.75 -6.12
N ILE A 80 2.12 2.43 -6.13
CA ILE A 80 2.23 1.63 -4.92
C ILE A 80 3.68 1.67 -4.41
N THR A 81 4.62 1.28 -5.27
CA THR A 81 6.03 1.04 -4.92
C THR A 81 6.83 2.28 -4.57
N GLU A 82 6.39 3.46 -5.01
CA GLU A 82 6.96 4.76 -4.67
C GLU A 82 6.17 5.48 -3.57
N SER A 83 5.17 4.86 -2.94
CA SER A 83 4.32 5.50 -1.92
C SER A 83 4.91 5.44 -0.51
N ASP A 84 4.69 6.48 0.30
CA ASP A 84 4.97 6.47 1.75
C ASP A 84 3.95 5.67 2.54
N ASN A 85 2.80 5.37 1.92
CA ASN A 85 1.75 4.59 2.54
C ASN A 85 1.96 3.08 2.34
N ALA A 86 2.89 2.68 1.47
CA ALA A 86 3.22 1.29 1.17
C ALA A 86 4.46 0.82 1.94
N ASP A 87 4.42 -0.43 2.39
CA ASP A 87 5.57 -1.10 2.96
C ASP A 87 6.23 -2.08 1.97
N GLU A 88 7.28 -2.76 2.42
CA GLU A 88 8.02 -3.71 1.58
C GLU A 88 7.17 -4.91 1.16
N SER A 89 6.19 -5.31 1.98
CA SER A 89 5.29 -6.42 1.67
C SER A 89 4.31 -6.04 0.55
N ASP A 90 3.84 -4.79 0.52
CA ASP A 90 3.06 -4.25 -0.60
C ASP A 90 3.88 -4.25 -1.90
N VAL A 91 5.15 -3.84 -1.85
CA VAL A 91 6.06 -3.86 -3.00
C VAL A 91 6.24 -5.29 -3.52
N LEU A 92 6.52 -6.23 -2.62
CA LEU A 92 6.69 -7.64 -2.97
C LEU A 92 5.41 -8.24 -3.58
N LEU A 93 4.23 -7.82 -3.12
CA LEU A 93 2.97 -8.27 -3.69
C LEU A 93 2.81 -7.82 -5.15
N VAL A 94 3.17 -6.58 -5.48
CA VAL A 94 3.20 -6.09 -6.87
C VAL A 94 4.11 -6.96 -7.75
N ASP A 95 5.31 -7.28 -7.25
CA ASP A 95 6.27 -8.13 -7.95
C ASP A 95 5.72 -9.53 -8.23
N ASN A 96 5.11 -10.13 -7.21
CA ASN A 96 4.55 -11.46 -7.29
C ASN A 96 3.37 -11.51 -8.25
N MET A 97 2.50 -10.49 -8.24
CA MET A 97 1.37 -10.41 -9.16
C MET A 97 1.84 -10.34 -10.62
N ILE A 98 2.80 -9.47 -10.94
CA ILE A 98 3.36 -9.40 -12.30
C ILE A 98 4.08 -10.68 -12.67
N GLY A 99 4.91 -11.21 -11.77
CA GLY A 99 5.69 -12.42 -12.00
C GLY A 99 4.82 -13.64 -12.28
N ALA A 100 3.70 -13.79 -11.56
CA ALA A 100 2.76 -14.88 -11.76
C ALA A 100 2.12 -14.83 -13.16
N GLU A 101 1.67 -13.65 -13.60
CA GLU A 101 1.05 -13.48 -14.91
C GLU A 101 2.04 -13.67 -16.06
N VAL A 102 3.25 -13.11 -15.94
CA VAL A 102 4.33 -13.32 -16.93
C VAL A 102 4.64 -14.81 -17.06
N THR A 103 4.85 -15.51 -15.94
CA THR A 103 5.13 -16.96 -15.94
C THR A 103 4.00 -17.75 -16.60
N ALA A 104 2.74 -17.36 -16.37
CA ALA A 104 1.59 -18.03 -16.98
C ALA A 104 1.52 -17.81 -18.50
N LEU A 105 1.79 -16.59 -18.97
CA LEU A 105 1.81 -16.25 -20.39
C LEU A 105 2.95 -16.97 -21.12
N GLU A 106 4.16 -16.97 -20.55
CA GLU A 106 5.33 -17.66 -21.11
C GLU A 106 5.12 -19.19 -21.19
N LYS A 107 4.49 -19.79 -20.17
CA LYS A 107 4.10 -21.22 -20.21
C LYS A 107 3.13 -21.55 -21.34
N ASN A 108 2.34 -20.58 -21.79
CA ASN A 108 1.45 -20.73 -22.94
C ASN A 108 2.16 -20.43 -24.28
N GLY A 109 3.49 -20.23 -24.27
CA GLY A 109 4.29 -19.96 -25.46
C GLY A 109 4.17 -18.53 -25.98
N LEU A 110 3.62 -17.60 -25.18
CA LEU A 110 3.50 -16.20 -25.56
C LEU A 110 4.79 -15.46 -25.21
N GLU A 111 5.30 -14.66 -26.14
CA GLU A 111 6.40 -13.75 -25.87
C GLU A 111 5.89 -12.54 -25.08
N VAL A 112 6.54 -12.25 -23.95
CA VAL A 112 6.08 -11.21 -23.03
C VAL A 112 7.22 -10.24 -22.72
N THR A 113 7.01 -8.96 -23.02
CA THR A 113 7.86 -7.93 -22.45
C THR A 113 7.33 -7.55 -21.06
N ARG A 114 8.08 -7.93 -20.02
CA ARG A 114 7.71 -7.66 -18.63
C ARG A 114 7.55 -6.15 -18.36
N PRO A 115 6.53 -5.72 -17.61
CA PRO A 115 6.42 -4.34 -17.13
C PRO A 115 7.65 -3.94 -16.30
N ASN A 116 8.20 -2.76 -16.57
CA ASN A 116 9.33 -2.19 -15.85
C ASN A 116 8.88 -0.98 -15.02
N TYR A 117 8.99 -1.08 -13.70
CA TYR A 117 8.57 -0.06 -12.75
C TYR A 117 9.67 0.21 -11.73
N ARG A 118 9.62 1.42 -11.17
CA ARG A 118 10.57 1.91 -10.18
C ARG A 118 10.23 1.31 -8.83
N ARG A 119 11.24 1.19 -7.99
CA ARG A 119 11.07 0.92 -6.57
C ARG A 119 11.76 2.02 -5.82
N ARG A 120 11.15 2.43 -4.72
CA ARG A 120 11.83 3.31 -3.79
C ARG A 120 12.96 2.53 -3.12
N ASN A 121 14.21 2.92 -3.38
CA ASN A 121 15.33 2.47 -2.56
C ASN A 121 15.22 3.16 -1.19
N LYS A 122 14.81 2.43 -0.14
CA LYS A 122 14.88 2.88 1.26
C LYS A 122 16.28 2.67 1.86
N LEU A 123 17.34 2.73 1.05
CA LEU A 123 18.71 2.88 1.54
C LEU A 123 18.99 4.39 1.67
N ASP A 124 19.54 4.78 2.82
CA ASP A 124 19.99 6.13 3.21
C ASP A 124 19.06 6.94 4.14
N SER A 125 18.66 6.36 5.28
CA SER A 125 18.30 7.16 6.47
C SER A 125 18.76 6.57 7.81
N PHE A 126 19.84 5.77 7.78
CA PHE A 126 20.59 5.38 8.98
C PHE A 126 22.07 5.75 8.81
N THR A 127 22.37 7.05 8.90
CA THR A 127 23.72 7.57 9.20
C THR A 127 23.59 8.73 10.16
#